data_AF-A0AAX0PY02-F1
#
_entry.id   AF-A0AAX0PY02-F1
#
_cell.length_a   1.000
_cell.length_b   1.000
_cell.length_c   1.000
_cell.angle_alpha   90.00
_cell.angle_beta   90.00
_cell.angle_gamma   90.00
#
_symmetry.space_group_name_H-M   'P 1'
#
loop_
_entity.id
_entity.type
_entity.pdbx_description
1 polymer ?
#
loop_
_entity_poly.entity_id
_entity_poly.type
_entity_poly.pdbx_seq_one_letter_code
_entity_poly.pdbx_strand_id
1 'polypeptide(L)' 'EKVVHGSTEDRQKYLEYLKAGSSAYPLEVIAKAGVDMESTDYLDAAFELFENRLSELEKLVEKGVHL' A
#
# COMPACT_ATOMS: atom_id res chain seq x y z
N GLU A 1 0.30 -0.89 4.72
CA GLU A 1 0.29 0.24 5.69
C GLU A 1 -1.09 0.77 6.04
N LYS A 2 -1.75 1.60 5.22
CA LYS A 2 -2.97 2.33 5.65
C LYS A 2 -4.17 1.47 6.07
N VAL A 3 -4.42 0.32 5.43
CA VAL A 3 -5.53 -0.56 5.81
C VAL A 3 -5.30 -1.27 7.15
N VAL A 4 -4.06 -1.68 7.41
CA VAL A 4 -3.68 -2.48 8.59
C VAL A 4 -3.37 -1.58 9.79
N HIS A 5 -2.62 -0.49 9.55
CA HIS A 5 -2.07 0.41 10.57
C HIS A 5 -2.64 1.83 10.53
N GLY A 6 -3.49 2.16 9.56
CA GLY A 6 -4.08 3.50 9.44
C GLY A 6 -5.33 3.71 10.29
N SER A 7 -6.00 4.82 10.00
CA SER A 7 -7.18 5.30 10.72
C SER A 7 -8.46 4.54 10.36
N THR A 8 -9.56 4.84 11.05
CA THR A 8 -10.90 4.39 10.63
C THR A 8 -11.30 4.96 9.27
N GLU A 9 -10.87 6.18 8.95
CA GLU A 9 -11.13 6.82 7.67
C GLU A 9 -10.41 6.09 6.52
N ASP A 10 -9.16 5.68 6.72
CA ASP A 10 -8.40 4.91 5.72
C ASP A 10 -9.09 3.57 5.39
N ARG A 11 -9.62 2.90 6.42
CA ARG A 11 -10.41 1.67 6.26
C ARG A 11 -11.73 1.94 5.54
N GLN A 12 -12.40 3.04 5.85
CA GLN A 12 -13.64 3.42 5.18
C GLN A 12 -13.41 3.69 3.68
N LYS A 13 -12.35 4.43 3.31
CA LYS A 13 -11.96 4.66 1.91
C LYS A 13 -11.68 3.35 1.16
N TYR A 14 -11.01 2.40 1.81
CA TYR A 14 -10.78 1.08 1.25
C TYR A 14 -12.09 0.29 1.04
N LEU A 15 -13.04 0.36 1.99
CA LEU A 15 -14.35 -0.27 1.84
C LEU A 15 -15.19 0.39 0.73
N GLU A 16 -15.09 1.70 0.57
CA GLU A 16 -15.74 2.43 -0.53
C GLU A 16 -15.17 2.05 -1.90
N TYR A 17 -13.85 1.91 -1.99
CA TYR A 17 -13.18 1.33 -3.16
C TYR A 17 -13.75 -0.04 -3.54
N LEU A 18 -13.86 -0.96 -2.56
CA LEU A 18 -14.41 -2.30 -2.81
C LEU A 18 -15.89 -2.27 -3.24
N LYS A 19 -16.69 -1.37 -2.65
CA LYS A 19 -18.11 -1.19 -3.00
C LYS A 19 -18.29 -0.63 -4.41
N ALA A 20 -17.34 0.15 -4.92
CA ALA A 20 -17.42 0.74 -6.26
C ALA A 20 -17.39 -0.33 -7.37
N GLY A 21 -16.74 -1.48 -7.16
CA GLY A 21 -16.65 -2.53 -8.17
C GLY A 21 -16.21 -1.97 -9.52
N SER A 22 -16.97 -2.26 -10.59
CA SER A 22 -16.73 -1.73 -11.94
C SER A 22 -17.68 -0.57 -12.31
N SER A 23 -18.21 0.17 -11.32
CA SER A 23 -19.26 1.16 -11.56
C SER A 23 -18.74 2.53 -12.05
N ALA A 24 -17.43 2.75 -12.06
CA ALA A 24 -16.80 4.01 -12.44
C ALA A 24 -15.39 3.76 -13.03
N TYR A 25 -14.79 4.82 -13.60
CA TYR A 25 -13.46 4.71 -14.19
C TYR A 25 -12.41 4.36 -13.13
N PRO A 26 -11.44 3.48 -13.43
CA PRO A 26 -10.48 2.99 -12.44
C PRO A 26 -9.71 4.10 -11.71
N LEU A 27 -9.26 5.13 -12.44
CA LEU A 27 -8.51 6.25 -11.84
C LEU A 27 -9.38 7.05 -10.86
N GLU A 28 -10.65 7.27 -11.17
CA GLU A 28 -11.59 7.96 -10.28
C GLU A 28 -11.87 7.15 -9.01
N VAL A 29 -12.00 5.83 -9.15
CA VAL A 29 -12.24 4.91 -8.04
C VAL A 29 -11.04 4.87 -7.09
N ILE A 30 -9.82 4.84 -7.64
CA ILE A 30 -8.58 4.84 -6.86
C ILE A 30 -8.34 6.21 -6.18
N ALA A 31 -8.64 7.31 -6.87
CA ALA A 31 -8.58 8.66 -6.28
C ALA A 31 -9.53 8.80 -5.08
N LYS A 32 -10.77 8.31 -5.19
CA LYS A 32 -11.74 8.28 -4.07
C LYS A 32 -11.26 7.40 -2.91
N ALA A 33 -10.48 6.37 -3.18
CA ALA A 33 -9.83 5.54 -2.17
C ALA A 33 -8.69 6.29 -1.42
N GLY A 34 -8.39 7.53 -1.82
CA GLY A 34 -7.33 8.35 -1.23
C GLY A 34 -5.95 8.08 -1.80
N VAL A 35 -5.86 7.48 -2.99
CA VAL A 35 -4.61 7.26 -3.72
C VAL A 35 -4.64 8.10 -4.99
N ASP A 36 -3.78 9.11 -5.04
CA ASP A 36 -3.54 9.87 -6.25
C ASP A 36 -2.55 9.13 -7.15
N MET A 37 -2.99 8.75 -8.35
CA MET A 37 -2.16 8.06 -9.34
C MET A 37 -1.48 9.01 -10.34
N GLU A 38 -1.73 10.31 -10.25
CA GLU A 38 -1.00 11.33 -11.02
C GLU A 38 0.29 11.75 -10.31
N SER A 39 0.38 11.53 -8.99
CA SER A 39 1.59 11.70 -8.18
C SER A 39 2.47 10.45 -8.18
N THR A 40 3.77 10.60 -7.90
CA THR A 40 4.68 9.47 -7.68
C THR A 40 4.58 8.90 -6.26
N ASP A 41 3.97 9.63 -5.32
CA ASP A 41 3.94 9.30 -3.89
C ASP A 41 3.48 7.87 -3.59
N TYR A 42 2.52 7.36 -4.38
CA TYR A 42 1.99 6.01 -4.17
C TYR A 42 3.01 4.91 -4.51
N LEU A 43 3.87 5.16 -5.52
CA LEU A 43 4.97 4.26 -5.88
C LEU A 43 6.10 4.39 -4.89
N ASP A 44 6.45 5.62 -4.51
CA ASP A 44 7.52 5.89 -3.55
C ASP A 44 7.24 5.19 -2.21
N ALA A 45 6.00 5.26 -1.70
CA ALA A 45 5.58 4.55 -0.50
C ALA A 45 5.62 3.01 -0.65
N ALA A 46 5.35 2.48 -1.86
CA ALA A 46 5.43 1.04 -2.12
C ALA A 46 6.90 0.56 -2.16
N PHE A 47 7.78 1.35 -2.78
CA PHE A 47 9.21 1.05 -2.82
C PHE A 47 9.86 1.16 -1.45
N GLU A 48 9.49 2.15 -0.63
CA GLU A 48 9.96 2.26 0.76
C GLU A 48 9.57 1.03 1.59
N LEU A 49 8.33 0.54 1.45
CA LEU A 49 7.92 -0.70 2.12
C LEU A 49 8.74 -1.90 1.64
N PHE A 50 8.98 -2.00 0.32
CA PHE A 50 9.80 -3.06 -0.25
C PHE A 50 11.24 -3.02 0.28
N GLU A 51 11.88 -1.85 0.27
CA GLU A 51 13.24 -1.65 0.78
C GLU A 51 13.35 -2.07 2.25
N ASN A 52 12.39 -1.65 3.08
CA ASN A 52 12.35 -2.03 4.50
C ASN A 52 12.28 -3.56 4.68
N ARG A 53 11.48 -4.26 3.86
CA ARG A 53 11.38 -5.73 3.90
C ARG A 53 12.63 -6.41 3.36
N LEU A 54 13.26 -5.85 2.34
CA LEU A 54 14.51 -6.36 1.80
C LEU A 54 15.62 -6.25 2.85
N SER A 55 15.77 -5.10 3.51
CA SER A 55 16.75 -4.91 4.59
C SER A 55 16.47 -5.81 5.80
N GLU A 56 15.20 -6.07 6.12
CA GLU A 56 14.84 -7.05 7.16
C GLU A 56 15.30 -8.47 6.77
N LEU A 57 15.05 -8.86 5.52
CA LEU A 57 15.48 -10.15 4.98
C LEU A 57 17.01 -10.30 4.97
N GLU A 58 17.75 -9.30 4.50
CA GLU A 58 19.22 -9.29 4.49
C GLU A 58 19.79 -9.51 5.90
N LYS A 59 19.26 -8.79 6.90
CA LYS A 59 19.65 -8.97 8.32
C LYS A 59 19.35 -10.37 8.84
N LEU A 60 18.25 -11.01 8.42
CA LEU A 60 17.92 -12.38 8.80
C LEU A 60 18.89 -13.39 8.17
N VAL A 61 19.23 -13.17 6.90
CA VAL A 61 20.20 -13.99 6.16
C VAL A 61 21.59 -13.92 6.82
N GLU A 62 22.08 -12.72 7.13
CA GLU A 62 23.37 -12.50 7.81
C GLU A 62 23.43 -13.15 9.20
N LYS A 63 22.31 -13.19 9.93
CA LYS A 63 22.21 -13.82 11.26
C LYS A 63 22.23 -15.35 11.23
N GLY A 64 22.37 -15.97 10.06
CA GLY A 64 22.57 -17.42 9.94
C GLY A 64 21.29 -18.22 9.67
N VAL A 65 20.25 -17.62 9.07
CA VAL A 65 19.11 -18.39 8.55
C VAL A 65 19.49 -19.19 7.28
N HIS A 66 20.73 -19.08 6.80
CA HIS A 66 21.37 -20.09 5.97
C HIS A 66 22.15 -21.11 6.82
N LEU A 67 21.42 -22.04 7.44
CA LEU A 67 21.93 -23.36 7.85
C LEU A 67 21.06 -24.45 7.24
#